data_AF-A0A1M6J731-F1
#
_entry.id   AF-A0A1M6J731-F1
#
_cell.length_a   1.000
_cell.length_b   1.000
_cell.length_c   1.000
_cell.angle_alpha   90.00
_cell.angle_beta   90.00
_cell.angle_gamma   90.00
#
_symmetry.space_group_name_H-M   'P 1'
#
loop_
_entity.id
_entity.type
_entity.pdbx_description
1 polymer ?
#
loop_
_entity_poly.entity_id
_entity_poly.type
_entity_poly.pdbx_seq_one_letter_code
_entity_poly.pdbx_strand_id
1 'polypeptide(L)'
;MKKCLLGILMGLLVLSTTACQQKIPKELSDSYVTVKNYTGIEIEKAEVEKTTDENVDMVVNYMMSNYIESNELPEDTEITDAIVKELSNGEYETVEDYRASLQEQIKETRKKTAKDEEETRVWEKVMNNAEVKKYPDYRLKQIKADLVELYEQYAAQCSMSYDEYMESIKLEDSDLDKAAEASLKQELVADVIADQFDLRPTDEEVEQAAADYAEEYNFTSVELLYKQISKEDIRRMVVQNNVKAWLTEHCSYVESDESDDPEEESNDGSDSADSVSGTDSASEMDSTGKTDSTSGTDSTSETDSTSGMDSASATDSAGSTDSMDKTDSASETGSTSRTEGQTESQGE
;
A
#
# COMPACT_ATOMS: atom_id res chain seq x y z
N MET A 1 -29.18 -0.73 -5.46
CA MET A 1 -29.00 -0.23 -6.85
C MET A 1 -28.70 1.28 -6.89
N LYS A 2 -27.42 1.65 -6.81
CA LYS A 2 -26.91 2.95 -7.28
C LYS A 2 -25.55 2.69 -7.92
N LYS A 3 -25.55 2.45 -9.24
CA LYS A 3 -24.33 2.35 -10.05
C LYS A 3 -23.85 3.77 -10.32
N CYS A 4 -22.80 4.23 -9.65
CA CYS A 4 -22.09 5.45 -10.05
C CYS A 4 -21.15 5.11 -11.21
N LEU A 5 -21.74 5.00 -12.41
CA LEU A 5 -21.01 5.10 -13.67
C LEU A 5 -20.65 6.58 -13.86
N LEU A 6 -19.45 6.98 -13.44
CA LEU A 6 -18.87 8.26 -13.83
C LEU A 6 -18.41 8.11 -15.29
N GLY A 7 -19.34 8.35 -16.22
CA GLY A 7 -19.04 8.45 -17.63
C GLY A 7 -18.21 9.70 -17.91
N ILE A 8 -16.94 9.49 -18.25
CA ILE A 8 -16.03 10.50 -18.80
C ILE A 8 -16.66 11.05 -20.09
N LEU A 9 -17.28 12.23 -19.99
CA LEU A 9 -17.80 12.95 -21.14
C LEU A 9 -16.63 13.64 -21.84
N MET A 10 -16.15 13.02 -22.92
CA MET A 10 -15.20 13.60 -23.89
C MET A 10 -15.73 14.95 -24.41
N GLY A 11 -15.31 16.04 -23.76
CA GLY A 11 -15.39 17.39 -24.27
C GLY A 11 -14.30 17.61 -25.30
N LEU A 12 -14.64 17.34 -26.56
CA LEU A 12 -13.77 17.46 -27.73
C LEU A 12 -13.46 18.95 -28.02
N LEU A 13 -12.47 19.52 -27.31
CA LEU A 13 -11.84 20.79 -27.67
C LEU A 13 -10.73 20.50 -28.68
N VAL A 14 -11.06 20.64 -29.97
CA VAL A 14 -10.10 20.56 -31.08
C VAL A 14 -9.13 21.74 -30.98
N LEU A 15 -8.00 21.54 -30.29
CA LEU A 15 -6.79 22.32 -30.50
C LEU A 15 -5.89 21.50 -31.42
N SER A 16 -5.87 21.91 -32.68
CA SER A 16 -4.93 21.43 -33.68
C SER A 16 -3.49 21.72 -33.24
N THR A 17 -2.81 20.74 -32.68
CA THR A 17 -1.36 20.70 -32.66
C THR A 17 -0.91 19.53 -33.53
N THR A 18 -0.18 19.90 -34.58
CA THR A 18 0.59 19.00 -35.44
C THR A 18 1.22 17.87 -34.62
N ALA A 19 0.80 16.64 -34.90
CA ALA A 19 1.45 15.41 -34.46
C ALA A 19 2.88 15.36 -35.00
N CYS A 20 3.79 16.06 -34.34
CA CYS A 20 5.14 15.54 -34.22
C CYS A 20 5.02 14.32 -33.31
N GLN A 21 5.38 13.14 -33.81
CA GLN A 21 5.84 12.06 -32.95
C GLN A 21 7.03 12.61 -32.16
N GLN A 22 6.76 13.24 -31.02
CA GLN A 22 7.77 13.81 -30.17
C GLN A 22 8.45 12.61 -29.54
N LYS A 23 9.63 12.27 -30.07
CA LYS A 23 10.44 11.15 -29.63
C LYS A 23 10.62 11.29 -28.11
N ILE A 24 10.01 10.38 -27.36
CA ILE A 24 10.07 10.36 -25.91
C ILE A 24 11.55 10.36 -25.50
N PRO A 25 12.00 11.33 -24.69
CA PRO A 25 13.40 11.44 -24.33
C PRO A 25 13.79 10.24 -23.44
N LYS A 26 14.90 9.57 -23.76
CA LYS A 26 15.39 8.42 -22.95
C LYS A 26 16.02 8.84 -21.62
N GLU A 27 16.20 10.13 -21.40
CA GLU A 27 16.79 10.72 -20.21
C GLU A 27 16.02 11.98 -19.85
N LEU A 28 15.63 12.08 -18.59
CA LEU A 28 15.09 13.29 -17.97
C LEU A 28 16.07 13.78 -16.91
N SER A 29 16.19 15.08 -16.77
CA SER A 29 17.21 15.67 -15.92
C SER A 29 16.83 17.08 -15.52
N ASP A 30 16.94 17.39 -14.24
CA ASP A 30 16.70 18.72 -13.69
C ASP A 30 17.89 19.16 -12.81
N SER A 31 17.69 20.09 -11.87
CA SER A 31 18.78 20.52 -10.99
C SER A 31 19.12 19.52 -9.87
N TYR A 32 18.26 18.54 -9.59
CA TYR A 32 18.35 17.63 -8.45
C TYR A 32 18.56 16.16 -8.84
N VAL A 33 17.98 15.69 -9.94
CA VAL A 33 17.98 14.27 -10.33
C VAL A 33 18.20 14.10 -11.83
N THR A 34 18.73 12.94 -12.21
CA THR A 34 18.71 12.41 -13.58
C THR A 34 18.05 11.05 -13.57
N VAL A 35 17.12 10.81 -14.49
CA VAL A 35 16.44 9.53 -14.67
C VAL A 35 16.66 9.06 -16.10
N LYS A 36 17.29 7.91 -16.27
CA LYS A 36 17.55 7.29 -17.58
C LYS A 36 16.62 6.10 -17.77
N ASN A 37 16.39 5.70 -19.03
CA ASN A 37 15.70 4.45 -19.36
C ASN A 37 14.39 4.21 -18.59
N TYR A 38 13.64 5.28 -18.30
CA TYR A 38 12.39 5.22 -17.56
C TYR A 38 11.21 4.83 -18.46
N THR A 39 11.40 4.79 -19.78
CA THR A 39 10.42 4.34 -20.78
C THR A 39 10.93 3.12 -21.53
N GLY A 40 10.02 2.27 -22.01
CA GLY A 40 10.39 0.99 -22.64
C GLY A 40 10.93 0.00 -21.62
N ILE A 41 10.35 0.03 -20.41
CA ILE A 41 10.66 -0.91 -19.34
C ILE A 41 9.97 -2.22 -19.69
N GLU A 42 10.75 -3.30 -19.68
CA GLU A 42 10.24 -4.66 -19.81
C GLU A 42 10.03 -5.25 -18.42
N ILE A 43 8.88 -5.86 -18.13
CA ILE A 43 8.60 -6.57 -16.87
C ILE A 43 8.00 -7.95 -17.13
N GLU A 44 8.10 -8.84 -16.16
CA GLU A 44 7.26 -10.03 -16.11
C GLU A 44 5.83 -9.61 -15.76
N LYS A 45 4.86 -10.16 -16.48
CA LYS A 45 3.44 -9.89 -16.25
C LYS A 45 3.00 -10.53 -14.93
N ALA A 46 2.24 -9.81 -14.12
CA ALA A 46 1.70 -10.41 -12.91
C ALA A 46 0.56 -11.39 -13.26
N GLU A 47 0.56 -12.54 -12.63
CA GLU A 47 -0.50 -13.53 -12.81
C GLU A 47 -1.76 -13.12 -12.05
N VAL A 48 -2.91 -13.28 -12.69
CA VAL A 48 -4.21 -13.08 -12.02
C VAL A 48 -4.80 -14.44 -11.74
N GLU A 49 -4.74 -14.87 -10.48
CA GLU A 49 -5.28 -16.16 -10.08
C GLU A 49 -6.79 -16.24 -10.36
N LYS A 50 -7.22 -17.36 -10.94
CA LYS A 50 -8.64 -17.61 -11.24
C LYS A 50 -9.48 -17.65 -9.97
N THR A 51 -10.57 -16.88 -9.92
CA THR A 51 -11.55 -16.94 -8.84
C THR A 51 -12.41 -18.20 -8.93
N THR A 52 -12.40 -19.00 -7.87
CA THR A 52 -13.18 -20.23 -7.73
C THR A 52 -14.27 -20.10 -6.69
N ASP A 53 -15.23 -21.02 -6.70
CA ASP A 53 -16.28 -21.09 -5.67
C ASP A 53 -15.68 -21.35 -4.27
N GLU A 54 -14.56 -22.09 -4.20
CA GLU A 54 -13.82 -22.32 -2.95
C GLU A 54 -13.27 -21.01 -2.37
N ASN A 55 -12.82 -20.06 -3.22
CA ASN A 55 -12.42 -18.74 -2.75
C ASN A 55 -13.60 -17.98 -2.13
N VAL A 56 -14.79 -18.08 -2.71
CA VAL A 56 -16.01 -17.47 -2.16
C VAL A 56 -16.42 -18.16 -0.86
N ASP A 57 -16.34 -19.49 -0.79
CA ASP A 57 -16.64 -20.26 0.42
C ASP A 57 -15.74 -19.86 1.59
N MET A 58 -14.44 -19.64 1.35
CA MET A 58 -13.52 -19.16 2.40
C MET A 58 -13.98 -17.84 3.00
N VAL A 59 -14.37 -16.86 2.17
CA VAL A 59 -14.85 -15.56 2.65
C VAL A 59 -16.19 -15.69 3.37
N VAL A 60 -17.12 -16.47 2.83
CA VAL A 60 -18.42 -16.74 3.48
C VAL A 60 -18.20 -17.39 4.84
N ASN A 61 -17.34 -18.39 4.94
CA ASN A 61 -17.06 -19.10 6.19
C ASN A 61 -16.40 -18.19 7.25
N TYR A 62 -15.49 -17.30 6.83
CA TYR A 62 -14.89 -16.31 7.71
C TYR A 62 -15.95 -15.37 8.30
N MET A 63 -16.79 -14.79 7.42
CA MET A 63 -17.89 -13.89 7.84
C MET A 63 -18.90 -14.60 8.73
N MET A 64 -19.22 -15.85 8.42
CA MET A 64 -20.14 -16.66 9.20
C MET A 64 -19.57 -17.01 10.57
N SER A 65 -18.27 -17.27 10.67
CA SER A 65 -17.61 -17.56 11.96
C SER A 65 -17.75 -16.39 12.93
N ASN A 66 -17.49 -15.17 12.47
CA ASN A 66 -17.66 -13.95 13.26
C ASN A 66 -19.13 -13.74 13.67
N TYR A 67 -20.07 -14.01 12.76
CA TYR A 67 -21.51 -13.89 13.02
C TYR A 67 -22.00 -14.91 14.05
N ILE A 68 -21.59 -16.17 13.92
CA ILE A 68 -21.96 -17.27 14.84
C ILE A 68 -21.45 -16.95 16.25
N GLU A 69 -20.19 -16.51 16.38
CA GLU A 69 -19.61 -16.13 17.67
C GLU A 69 -20.36 -14.94 18.30
N SER A 70 -20.63 -13.90 17.51
CA SER A 70 -21.31 -12.69 17.99
C SER A 70 -22.76 -12.93 18.43
N ASN A 71 -23.41 -13.97 17.90
CA ASN A 71 -24.81 -14.30 18.17
C ASN A 71 -25.00 -15.59 19.00
N GLU A 72 -23.91 -16.17 19.52
CA GLU A 72 -23.92 -17.42 20.31
C GLU A 72 -24.67 -18.58 19.62
N LEU A 73 -24.50 -18.71 18.30
CA LEU A 73 -25.17 -19.73 17.50
C LEU A 73 -24.36 -21.06 17.47
N PRO A 74 -24.98 -22.19 17.11
CA PRO A 74 -24.26 -23.44 16.86
C PRO A 74 -23.21 -23.30 15.75
N GLU A 75 -22.06 -23.96 15.91
CA GLU A 75 -20.97 -23.94 14.91
C GLU A 75 -21.38 -24.49 13.53
N ASP A 76 -22.39 -25.36 13.48
CA ASP A 76 -22.95 -25.94 12.26
C ASP A 76 -24.06 -25.08 11.62
N THR A 77 -24.22 -23.83 12.05
CA THR A 77 -25.19 -22.91 11.46
C THR A 77 -24.81 -22.58 10.01
N GLU A 78 -25.70 -22.93 9.08
CA GLU A 78 -25.53 -22.61 7.65
C GLU A 78 -25.97 -21.18 7.32
N ILE A 79 -25.36 -20.59 6.30
CA ILE A 79 -25.73 -19.27 5.80
C ILE A 79 -27.13 -19.32 5.16
N THR A 80 -27.97 -18.36 5.51
CA THR A 80 -29.33 -18.23 4.97
C THR A 80 -29.56 -16.82 4.46
N ASP A 81 -30.59 -16.63 3.62
CA ASP A 81 -30.99 -15.32 3.10
C ASP A 81 -31.25 -14.30 4.23
N ALA A 82 -31.79 -14.76 5.37
CA ALA A 82 -32.03 -13.91 6.54
C ALA A 82 -30.72 -13.41 7.16
N ILE A 83 -29.74 -14.32 7.31
CA ILE A 83 -28.41 -13.99 7.85
C ILE A 83 -27.66 -13.06 6.88
N VAL A 84 -27.74 -13.31 5.58
CA VAL A 84 -27.14 -12.44 4.56
C VAL A 84 -27.70 -11.03 4.62
N LYS A 85 -29.02 -10.91 4.78
CA LYS A 85 -29.66 -9.59 4.89
C LYS A 85 -29.18 -8.82 6.11
N GLU A 86 -28.89 -9.52 7.20
CA GLU A 86 -28.33 -8.92 8.41
C GLU A 86 -26.85 -8.55 8.23
N LEU A 87 -26.02 -9.50 7.79
CA LEU A 87 -24.58 -9.31 7.53
C LEU A 87 -24.28 -8.17 6.56
N SER A 88 -25.14 -8.00 5.56
CA SER A 88 -24.97 -6.97 4.52
C SER A 88 -25.72 -5.67 4.83
N ASN A 89 -26.26 -5.52 6.04
CA ASN A 89 -27.07 -4.36 6.42
C ASN A 89 -28.20 -4.07 5.40
N GLY A 90 -28.77 -5.13 4.83
CA GLY A 90 -29.86 -5.10 3.84
C GLY A 90 -29.42 -4.84 2.40
N GLU A 91 -28.14 -4.82 2.09
CA GLU A 91 -27.65 -4.65 0.71
C GLU A 91 -28.00 -5.85 -0.19
N TYR A 92 -27.90 -7.06 0.35
CA TYR A 92 -28.21 -8.30 -0.36
C TYR A 92 -29.40 -9.02 0.29
N GLU A 93 -30.33 -9.51 -0.54
CA GLU A 93 -31.53 -10.21 -0.06
C GLU A 93 -31.35 -11.74 -0.07
N THR A 94 -30.42 -12.26 -0.87
CA THR A 94 -30.24 -13.70 -1.07
C THR A 94 -28.78 -14.12 -0.93
N VAL A 95 -28.55 -15.37 -0.50
CA VAL A 95 -27.21 -15.99 -0.48
C VAL A 95 -26.55 -15.97 -1.86
N GLU A 96 -27.33 -16.17 -2.92
CA GLU A 96 -26.84 -16.15 -4.29
C GLU A 96 -26.27 -14.77 -4.67
N ASP A 97 -27.03 -13.70 -4.43
CA ASP A 97 -26.59 -12.33 -4.74
C ASP A 97 -25.35 -11.93 -3.94
N TYR A 98 -25.32 -12.31 -2.65
CA TYR A 98 -24.17 -12.04 -1.78
C TYR A 98 -22.92 -12.77 -2.28
N ARG A 99 -23.01 -14.07 -2.58
CA ARG A 99 -21.89 -14.85 -3.11
C ARG A 99 -21.39 -14.32 -4.45
N ALA A 100 -22.30 -13.91 -5.34
CA ALA A 100 -21.92 -13.27 -6.61
C ALA A 100 -21.18 -11.94 -6.38
N SER A 101 -21.58 -11.16 -5.37
CA SER A 101 -20.87 -9.93 -4.99
C SER A 101 -19.46 -10.21 -4.47
N LEU A 102 -19.29 -11.24 -3.65
CA LEU A 102 -17.99 -11.66 -3.12
C LEU A 102 -17.08 -12.14 -4.25
N GLN A 103 -17.64 -12.88 -5.21
CA GLN A 103 -16.88 -13.33 -6.38
C GLN A 103 -16.32 -12.16 -7.19
N GLU A 104 -17.12 -11.11 -7.42
CA GLU A 104 -16.63 -9.93 -8.14
C GLU A 104 -15.63 -9.13 -7.30
N GLN A 105 -15.84 -8.98 -5.99
CA GLN A 105 -14.89 -8.34 -5.09
C GLN A 105 -13.52 -9.05 -5.10
N ILE A 106 -13.50 -10.38 -4.95
CA ILE A 106 -12.26 -11.18 -5.01
C ILE A 106 -11.56 -10.98 -6.36
N LYS A 107 -12.32 -10.97 -7.46
CA LYS A 107 -11.78 -10.78 -8.81
C LYS A 107 -11.18 -9.39 -9.00
N GLU A 108 -11.84 -8.34 -8.51
CA GLU A 108 -11.31 -6.97 -8.58
C GLU A 108 -10.10 -6.78 -7.67
N THR A 109 -10.11 -7.34 -6.45
CA THR A 109 -8.94 -7.34 -5.55
C THR A 109 -7.74 -8.00 -6.23
N ARG A 110 -7.91 -9.20 -6.82
CA ARG A 110 -6.81 -9.90 -7.49
C ARG A 110 -6.25 -9.14 -8.69
N LYS A 111 -7.10 -8.49 -9.48
CA LYS A 111 -6.64 -7.62 -10.56
C LYS A 111 -5.87 -6.41 -10.04
N LYS A 112 -6.35 -5.80 -8.95
CA LYS A 112 -5.67 -4.68 -8.29
C LYS A 112 -4.29 -5.12 -7.78
N THR A 113 -4.21 -6.23 -7.05
CA THR A 113 -2.94 -6.80 -6.56
C THR A 113 -1.96 -7.05 -7.71
N ALA A 114 -2.39 -7.69 -8.80
CA ALA A 114 -1.54 -7.91 -9.96
C ALA A 114 -1.05 -6.60 -10.59
N LYS A 115 -1.91 -5.57 -10.69
CA LYS A 115 -1.54 -4.24 -11.17
C LYS A 115 -0.53 -3.56 -10.25
N ASP A 116 -0.72 -3.64 -8.93
CA ASP A 116 0.18 -3.06 -7.93
C ASP A 116 1.56 -3.74 -7.96
N GLU A 117 1.61 -5.05 -8.21
CA GLU A 117 2.87 -5.78 -8.45
C GLU A 117 3.58 -5.28 -9.72
N GLU A 118 2.85 -5.11 -10.82
CA GLU A 118 3.41 -4.58 -12.07
C GLU A 118 3.93 -3.15 -11.89
N GLU A 119 3.16 -2.28 -11.23
CA GLU A 119 3.59 -0.93 -10.87
C GLU A 119 4.86 -0.94 -10.01
N THR A 120 4.95 -1.87 -9.06
CA THR A 120 6.15 -2.04 -8.22
C THR A 120 7.36 -2.43 -9.07
N ARG A 121 7.24 -3.46 -9.93
CA ARG A 121 8.34 -3.92 -10.81
C ARG A 121 8.82 -2.82 -11.76
N VAL A 122 7.89 -2.04 -12.32
CA VAL A 122 8.22 -0.92 -13.21
C VAL A 122 8.94 0.17 -12.43
N TRP A 123 8.39 0.53 -11.27
CA TRP A 123 8.92 1.61 -10.45
C TRP A 123 10.32 1.30 -9.91
N GLU A 124 10.57 0.08 -9.44
CA GLU A 124 11.91 -0.38 -9.04
C GLU A 124 12.94 -0.20 -10.17
N LYS A 125 12.59 -0.58 -11.40
CA LYS A 125 13.48 -0.40 -12.57
C LYS A 125 13.75 1.07 -12.86
N VAL A 126 12.75 1.96 -12.75
CA VAL A 126 12.96 3.41 -12.86
C VAL A 126 13.91 3.91 -11.77
N MET A 127 13.68 3.53 -10.53
CA MET A 127 14.47 3.98 -9.38
C MET A 127 15.93 3.52 -9.45
N ASN A 128 16.18 2.34 -10.00
CA ASN A 128 17.52 1.81 -10.29
C ASN A 128 18.25 2.59 -11.39
N ASN A 129 17.51 3.19 -12.33
CA ASN A 129 18.06 4.03 -13.39
C ASN A 129 18.10 5.53 -13.02
N ALA A 130 17.77 5.88 -11.79
CA ALA A 130 17.76 7.25 -11.29
C ALA A 130 19.00 7.56 -10.42
N GLU A 131 19.62 8.70 -10.68
CA GLU A 131 20.78 9.23 -9.96
C GLU A 131 20.47 10.61 -9.40
N VAL A 132 20.59 10.77 -8.08
CA VAL A 132 20.43 12.07 -7.41
C VAL A 132 21.73 12.85 -7.52
N LYS A 133 21.66 14.07 -8.05
CA LYS A 133 22.78 15.02 -8.13
C LYS A 133 23.00 15.75 -6.82
N LYS A 134 21.90 16.15 -6.18
CA LYS A 134 21.85 16.80 -4.86
C LYS A 134 20.43 16.76 -4.31
N TYR A 135 20.31 16.77 -2.99
CA TYR A 135 19.02 16.88 -2.31
C TYR A 135 18.68 18.35 -2.00
N PRO A 136 17.42 18.77 -2.15
CA PRO A 136 16.95 20.05 -1.60
C PRO A 136 17.05 20.07 -0.06
N ASP A 137 18.01 20.83 0.49
CA ASP A 137 18.30 20.87 1.95
C ASP A 137 17.07 21.09 2.84
N TYR A 138 16.17 21.99 2.44
CA TYR A 138 14.98 22.31 3.23
C TYR A 138 14.01 21.13 3.26
N ARG A 139 13.75 20.51 2.09
CA ARG A 139 12.81 19.39 1.98
C ARG A 139 13.37 18.15 2.67
N LEU A 140 14.67 17.87 2.53
CA LEU A 140 15.31 16.75 3.21
C LEU A 140 15.20 16.86 4.73
N LYS A 141 15.38 18.07 5.27
CA LYS A 141 15.21 18.33 6.71
C LYS A 141 13.76 18.14 7.17
N GLN A 142 12.78 18.54 6.36
CA GLN A 142 11.37 18.31 6.66
C GLN A 142 11.08 16.81 6.75
N ILE A 143 11.44 16.04 5.71
CA ILE A 143 11.20 14.60 5.68
C ILE A 143 11.86 13.91 6.89
N LYS A 144 13.10 14.29 7.23
CA LYS A 144 13.75 13.76 8.44
C LYS A 144 13.00 14.11 9.72
N ALA A 145 12.52 15.35 9.84
CA ALA A 145 11.76 15.77 11.02
C ALA A 145 10.43 15.00 11.13
N ASP A 146 9.73 14.79 10.00
CA ASP A 146 8.48 14.03 9.96
C ASP A 146 8.72 12.56 10.36
N LEU A 147 9.83 11.95 9.94
CA LEU A 147 10.24 10.60 10.36
C LEU A 147 10.55 10.54 11.87
N VAL A 148 11.27 11.54 12.41
CA VAL A 148 11.55 11.60 13.85
C VAL A 148 10.24 11.73 14.64
N GLU A 149 9.33 12.61 14.22
CA GLU A 149 8.03 12.78 14.86
C GLU A 149 7.21 11.48 14.84
N LEU A 150 7.21 10.75 13.72
CA LEU A 150 6.57 9.43 13.61
C LEU A 150 7.09 8.46 14.67
N TYR A 151 8.42 8.35 14.81
CA TYR A 151 9.02 7.45 15.79
C TYR A 151 8.85 7.93 17.24
N GLU A 152 8.80 9.24 17.48
CA GLU A 152 8.42 9.79 18.79
C GLU A 152 6.98 9.41 19.17
N GLN A 153 6.05 9.41 18.21
CA GLN A 153 4.66 8.97 18.44
C GLN A 153 4.59 7.48 18.78
N TYR A 154 5.33 6.63 18.04
CA TYR A 154 5.41 5.20 18.37
C TYR A 154 6.05 4.95 19.74
N ALA A 155 7.12 5.65 20.08
CA ALA A 155 7.74 5.58 21.40
C ALA A 155 6.74 5.95 22.51
N ALA A 156 6.00 7.05 22.33
CA ALA A 156 4.97 7.49 23.27
C ALA A 156 3.84 6.46 23.43
N GLN A 157 3.40 5.83 22.34
CA GLN A 157 2.40 4.74 22.38
C GLN A 157 2.90 3.53 23.18
N CYS A 158 4.19 3.23 23.08
CA CYS A 158 4.85 2.19 23.86
C CYS A 158 5.24 2.64 25.28
N SER A 159 4.95 3.89 25.69
CA SER A 159 5.39 4.48 26.96
C SER A 159 6.91 4.47 27.16
N MET A 160 7.67 4.55 26.07
CA MET A 160 9.13 4.59 26.04
C MET A 160 9.60 6.00 25.65
N SER A 161 10.82 6.37 26.02
CA SER A 161 11.48 7.51 25.37
C SER A 161 11.85 7.18 23.93
N TYR A 162 12.05 8.20 23.09
CA TYR A 162 12.50 8.03 21.71
C TYR A 162 13.77 7.19 21.62
N ASP A 163 14.79 7.53 22.40
CA ASP A 163 16.08 6.81 22.41
C ASP A 163 15.91 5.33 22.79
N GLU A 164 15.12 5.03 23.83
CA GLU A 164 14.84 3.65 24.25
C GLU A 164 14.07 2.87 23.17
N TYR A 165 13.11 3.53 22.50
CA TYR A 165 12.33 2.91 21.44
C TYR A 165 13.22 2.58 20.24
N MET A 166 13.99 3.54 19.75
CA MET A 166 14.94 3.38 18.65
C MET A 166 15.96 2.25 18.93
N GLU A 167 16.50 2.18 20.16
CA GLU A 167 17.38 1.09 20.59
C GLU A 167 16.66 -0.27 20.55
N SER A 168 15.39 -0.32 20.99
CA SER A 168 14.61 -1.56 21.01
C SER A 168 14.34 -2.13 19.61
N ILE A 169 14.15 -1.25 18.62
CA ILE A 169 13.94 -1.63 17.21
C ILE A 169 15.25 -1.65 16.40
N LYS A 170 16.40 -1.38 17.05
CA LYS A 170 17.74 -1.34 16.45
C LYS A 170 17.84 -0.37 15.26
N LEU A 171 17.15 0.75 15.35
CA LEU A 171 17.18 1.80 14.35
C LEU A 171 18.07 2.94 14.86
N GLU A 172 18.91 3.49 14.00
CA GLU A 172 19.77 4.63 14.33
C GLU A 172 19.34 5.89 13.57
N ASP A 173 19.71 7.08 14.07
CA ASP A 173 19.46 8.35 13.37
C ASP A 173 20.06 8.37 11.95
N SER A 174 21.15 7.63 11.73
CA SER A 174 21.77 7.49 10.41
C SER A 174 20.93 6.69 9.43
N ASP A 175 20.05 5.81 9.92
CA ASP A 175 19.09 5.09 9.08
C ASP A 175 17.90 5.99 8.73
N LEU A 176 17.50 6.90 9.63
CA LEU A 176 16.53 7.95 9.31
C LEU A 176 17.06 8.92 8.25
N ASP A 177 18.36 9.25 8.28
CA ASP A 177 18.99 10.02 7.20
C ASP A 177 18.87 9.31 5.84
N LYS A 178 19.20 8.01 5.79
CA LYS A 178 19.07 7.21 4.57
C LYS A 178 17.61 7.10 4.10
N ALA A 179 16.68 6.91 5.04
CA ALA A 179 15.25 6.82 4.74
C ALA A 179 14.70 8.15 4.20
N ALA A 180 15.14 9.28 4.76
CA ALA A 180 14.78 10.61 4.26
C ALA A 180 15.33 10.87 2.86
N GLU A 181 16.60 10.52 2.61
CA GLU A 181 17.21 10.60 1.28
C GLU A 181 16.51 9.71 0.26
N ALA A 182 16.21 8.47 0.62
CA ALA A 182 15.47 7.54 -0.23
C ALA A 182 14.08 8.07 -0.56
N SER A 183 13.33 8.55 0.44
CA SER A 183 12.01 9.14 0.25
C SER A 183 12.05 10.38 -0.64
N LEU A 184 13.05 11.24 -0.47
CA LEU A 184 13.21 12.42 -1.32
C LEU A 184 13.64 12.04 -2.74
N LYS A 185 14.45 10.99 -2.92
CA LYS A 185 14.78 10.47 -4.26
C LYS A 185 13.50 10.05 -4.99
N GLN A 186 12.59 9.36 -4.31
CA GLN A 186 11.29 8.94 -4.86
C GLN A 186 10.47 10.15 -5.33
N GLU A 187 10.37 11.19 -4.49
CA GLU A 187 9.67 12.45 -4.79
C GLU A 187 10.27 13.14 -6.03
N LEU A 188 11.61 13.30 -6.07
CA LEU A 188 12.30 13.96 -7.18
C LEU A 188 12.14 13.22 -8.52
N VAL A 189 12.21 11.88 -8.50
CA VAL A 189 12.02 11.05 -9.70
C VAL A 189 10.59 11.16 -10.21
N ALA A 190 9.60 11.12 -9.32
CA ALA A 190 8.20 11.30 -9.71
C ALA A 190 7.97 12.70 -10.29
N ASP A 191 8.48 13.76 -9.65
CA ASP A 191 8.31 15.13 -10.10
C ASP A 191 8.85 15.37 -11.51
N VAL A 192 10.08 14.92 -11.81
CA VAL A 192 10.68 15.17 -13.13
C VAL A 192 9.95 14.45 -14.26
N ILE A 193 9.38 13.27 -13.98
CA ILE A 193 8.55 12.53 -14.94
C ILE A 193 7.17 13.21 -15.06
N ALA A 194 6.55 13.57 -13.95
CA ALA A 194 5.24 14.21 -13.95
C ALA A 194 5.24 15.55 -14.70
N ASP A 195 6.29 16.37 -14.54
CA ASP A 195 6.45 17.62 -15.28
C ASP A 195 6.61 17.41 -16.79
N GLN A 196 7.22 16.29 -17.21
CA GLN A 196 7.42 15.98 -18.62
C GLN A 196 6.13 15.53 -19.33
N PHE A 197 5.25 14.82 -18.62
CA PHE A 197 4.05 14.20 -19.19
C PHE A 197 2.73 14.80 -18.68
N ASP A 198 2.79 15.91 -17.95
CA ASP A 198 1.62 16.61 -17.40
C ASP A 198 0.78 15.72 -16.48
N LEU A 199 1.46 14.98 -15.58
CA LEU A 199 0.83 14.00 -14.68
C LEU A 199 0.53 14.56 -13.28
N ARG A 200 0.68 15.88 -13.09
CA ARG A 200 0.36 16.52 -11.82
C ARG A 200 -1.16 16.62 -11.64
N PRO A 201 -1.70 16.24 -10.47
CA PRO A 201 -3.13 16.30 -10.24
C PRO A 201 -3.60 17.75 -10.06
N THR A 202 -4.82 17.99 -10.52
CA THR A 202 -5.63 19.15 -10.18
C THR A 202 -6.02 19.12 -8.70
N ASP A 203 -6.50 20.25 -8.17
CA ASP A 203 -7.00 20.32 -6.79
C ASP A 203 -8.20 19.40 -6.55
N GLU A 204 -9.06 19.21 -7.56
CA GLU A 204 -10.22 18.30 -7.49
C GLU A 204 -9.78 16.84 -7.38
N GLU A 205 -8.78 16.43 -8.15
CA GLU A 205 -8.22 15.08 -8.08
C GLU A 205 -7.53 14.81 -6.73
N VAL A 206 -6.89 15.83 -6.12
CA VAL A 206 -6.32 15.72 -4.77
C VAL A 206 -7.40 15.57 -3.70
N GLU A 207 -8.52 16.28 -3.81
CA GLU A 207 -9.65 16.12 -2.88
C GLU A 207 -10.32 14.76 -3.02
N GLN A 208 -10.47 14.26 -4.26
CA GLN A 208 -10.99 12.92 -4.50
C GLN A 208 -10.07 11.85 -3.90
N ALA A 209 -8.76 11.92 -4.18
CA ALA A 209 -7.80 10.99 -3.59
C ALA A 209 -7.79 11.06 -2.06
N ALA A 210 -7.94 12.25 -1.47
CA ALA A 210 -8.05 12.39 -0.02
C ALA A 210 -9.33 11.75 0.55
N ALA A 211 -10.44 11.80 -0.20
CA ALA A 211 -11.67 11.09 0.17
C ALA A 211 -11.48 9.57 0.10
N ASP A 212 -10.85 9.08 -0.97
CA ASP A 212 -10.56 7.66 -1.15
C ASP A 212 -9.62 7.15 -0.03
N TYR A 213 -8.56 7.90 0.30
CA TYR A 213 -7.69 7.58 1.44
C TYR A 213 -8.41 7.66 2.78
N ALA A 214 -9.30 8.62 2.98
CA ALA A 214 -10.06 8.70 4.22
C ALA A 214 -10.95 7.47 4.40
N GLU A 215 -11.59 6.98 3.33
CA GLU A 215 -12.37 5.75 3.34
C GLU A 215 -11.49 4.51 3.58
N GLU A 216 -10.40 4.36 2.82
CA GLU A 216 -9.47 3.23 2.90
C GLU A 216 -8.85 3.09 4.30
N TYR A 217 -8.46 4.20 4.91
CA TYR A 217 -7.87 4.21 6.26
C TYR A 217 -8.90 4.45 7.38
N ASN A 218 -10.20 4.37 7.08
CA ASN A 218 -11.31 4.49 8.04
C ASN A 218 -11.31 5.82 8.85
N PHE A 219 -10.83 6.91 8.25
CA PHE A 219 -11.04 8.24 8.78
C PHE A 219 -12.50 8.67 8.60
N THR A 220 -13.11 9.18 9.67
CA THR A 220 -14.51 9.65 9.61
C THR A 220 -14.71 10.91 8.77
N SER A 221 -13.64 11.58 8.35
CA SER A 221 -13.67 12.69 7.38
C SER A 221 -12.29 12.98 6.80
N VAL A 222 -12.27 13.60 5.62
CA VAL A 222 -11.06 14.15 4.98
C VAL A 222 -10.35 15.18 5.87
N GLU A 223 -11.10 15.94 6.69
CA GLU A 223 -10.50 16.91 7.64
C GLU A 223 -9.62 16.20 8.69
N LEU A 224 -10.02 15.01 9.16
CA LEU A 224 -9.21 14.25 10.09
C LEU A 224 -7.97 13.65 9.42
N LEU A 225 -8.09 13.21 8.16
CA LEU A 225 -6.95 12.80 7.36
C LEU A 225 -5.94 13.95 7.23
N TYR A 226 -6.40 15.15 6.90
CA TYR A 226 -5.54 16.33 6.76
C TYR A 226 -4.85 16.81 8.04
N LYS A 227 -5.28 16.34 9.21
CA LYS A 227 -4.57 16.56 10.48
C LYS A 227 -3.36 15.64 10.65
N GLN A 228 -3.33 14.52 9.93
CA GLN A 228 -2.25 13.53 9.98
C GLN A 228 -1.33 13.65 8.77
N ILE A 229 -1.90 13.84 7.58
CA ILE A 229 -1.16 13.92 6.31
C ILE A 229 -1.57 15.22 5.62
N SER A 230 -0.61 16.13 5.41
CA SER A 230 -0.94 17.42 4.83
C SER A 230 -1.52 17.28 3.41
N LYS A 231 -2.37 18.22 2.99
CA LYS A 231 -2.91 18.24 1.61
C LYS A 231 -1.78 18.23 0.56
N GLU A 232 -0.65 18.87 0.85
CA GLU A 232 0.50 18.87 -0.03
C GLU A 232 1.24 17.52 -0.05
N ASP A 233 1.25 16.77 1.05
CA ASP A 233 1.75 15.39 1.05
C ASP A 233 0.82 14.46 0.28
N ILE A 234 -0.50 14.60 0.42
CA ILE A 234 -1.46 13.86 -0.42
C ILE A 234 -1.23 14.19 -1.91
N ARG A 235 -1.04 15.47 -2.27
CA ARG A 235 -0.70 15.84 -3.65
C ARG A 235 0.56 15.12 -4.14
N ARG A 236 1.63 15.06 -3.33
CA ARG A 236 2.87 14.35 -3.67
C ARG A 236 2.64 12.85 -3.87
N MET A 237 1.85 12.22 -3.00
CA MET A 237 1.47 10.81 -3.14
C MET A 237 0.71 10.57 -4.46
N VAL A 238 -0.26 11.44 -4.80
CA VAL A 238 -1.01 11.33 -6.04
C VAL A 238 -0.11 11.53 -7.27
N VAL A 239 0.85 12.47 -7.24
CA VAL A 239 1.85 12.62 -8.32
C VAL A 239 2.62 11.30 -8.51
N GLN A 240 3.08 10.68 -7.42
CA GLN A 240 3.80 9.40 -7.51
C GLN A 240 2.94 8.30 -8.10
N ASN A 241 1.67 8.17 -7.67
CA ASN A 241 0.75 7.16 -8.18
C ASN A 241 0.44 7.37 -9.66
N ASN A 242 0.19 8.61 -10.09
CA ASN A 242 -0.03 8.93 -11.50
C ASN A 242 1.19 8.56 -12.35
N VAL A 243 2.40 8.82 -11.86
CA VAL A 243 3.64 8.44 -12.53
C VAL A 243 3.78 6.92 -12.62
N LYS A 244 3.58 6.18 -11.53
CA LYS A 244 3.63 4.70 -11.53
C LYS A 244 2.64 4.10 -12.52
N ALA A 245 1.38 4.53 -12.44
CA ALA A 245 0.33 4.08 -13.36
C ALA A 245 0.68 4.37 -14.82
N TRP A 246 1.12 5.60 -15.13
CA TRP A 246 1.52 5.98 -16.48
C TRP A 246 2.69 5.14 -16.98
N LEU A 247 3.72 4.92 -16.15
CA LEU A 247 4.89 4.11 -16.54
C LEU A 247 4.50 2.66 -16.84
N THR A 248 3.59 2.08 -16.04
CA THR A 248 3.09 0.71 -16.23
C THR A 248 2.26 0.59 -17.50
N GLU A 249 1.40 1.57 -17.80
CA GLU A 249 0.65 1.60 -19.06
C GLU A 249 1.56 1.68 -20.30
N HIS A 250 2.79 2.17 -20.13
CA HIS A 250 3.79 2.33 -21.19
C HIS A 250 4.95 1.31 -21.09
N CYS A 251 4.81 0.28 -20.25
CA CYS A 251 5.75 -0.82 -20.16
C CYS A 251 5.47 -1.90 -21.23
N SER A 252 6.40 -2.81 -21.40
CA SER A 252 6.23 -4.02 -22.22
C SER A 252 6.42 -5.25 -21.35
N TYR A 253 5.79 -6.35 -21.74
CA TYR A 253 5.92 -7.62 -21.04
C TYR A 253 6.96 -8.49 -21.73
N VAL A 254 7.82 -9.15 -20.94
CA VAL A 254 8.64 -10.23 -21.48
C VAL A 254 7.73 -11.38 -21.89
N GLU A 255 7.96 -11.98 -23.06
CA GLU A 255 7.24 -13.18 -23.44
C GLU A 255 7.69 -14.31 -22.51
N SER A 256 6.75 -14.83 -21.72
CA SER A 256 6.92 -16.06 -20.98
C SER A 256 6.83 -17.20 -22.00
N ASP A 257 7.95 -17.86 -22.29
CA ASP A 257 7.92 -19.18 -22.92
C ASP A 257 7.14 -20.11 -21.97
N GLU A 258 5.86 -20.34 -22.24
CA GLU A 258 5.10 -21.45 -21.67
C GLU A 258 5.75 -22.74 -22.17
N SER A 259 6.82 -23.18 -21.50
CA SER A 259 7.41 -24.48 -21.72
C SER A 259 6.53 -25.55 -21.09
N ASP A 260 5.75 -26.21 -21.94
CA ASP A 260 5.27 -27.59 -21.86
C ASP A 260 4.97 -28.11 -20.45
N ASP A 261 3.69 -28.10 -20.10
CA ASP A 261 3.10 -29.02 -19.14
C ASP A 261 3.52 -30.46 -19.50
N PRO A 262 4.30 -31.18 -18.66
CA PRO A 262 4.58 -32.57 -18.93
C PRO A 262 3.30 -33.35 -18.66
N GLU A 263 2.67 -33.85 -19.73
CA GLU A 263 1.58 -34.80 -19.63
C GLU A 263 1.96 -35.93 -18.65
N GLU A 264 1.03 -36.16 -17.71
CA GLU A 264 0.95 -37.31 -16.82
C GLU A 264 1.09 -38.64 -17.61
N GLU A 265 2.31 -39.16 -17.69
CA GLU A 265 2.55 -40.56 -18.06
C GLU A 265 2.74 -41.38 -16.78
N SER A 266 1.62 -41.96 -16.35
CA SER A 266 1.60 -43.10 -15.44
C SER A 266 2.52 -44.21 -15.95
N ASN A 267 3.53 -44.62 -15.16
CA ASN A 267 4.06 -45.96 -15.32
C ASN A 267 4.48 -46.59 -13.99
N ASP A 268 3.79 -47.69 -13.71
CA ASP A 268 3.96 -48.65 -12.63
C ASP A 268 5.03 -49.69 -13.01
N GLY A 269 5.81 -50.16 -12.02
CA GLY A 269 6.33 -51.53 -12.02
C GLY A 269 7.81 -51.79 -12.39
N SER A 270 8.61 -52.03 -11.34
CA SER A 270 9.42 -53.24 -11.08
C SER A 270 10.71 -53.57 -11.89
N ASP A 271 11.80 -53.60 -11.11
CA ASP A 271 12.91 -54.57 -11.01
C ASP A 271 14.00 -54.80 -12.08
N SER A 272 15.22 -54.62 -11.55
CA SER A 272 16.42 -55.48 -11.62
C SER A 272 17.27 -55.67 -12.90
N ALA A 273 18.55 -55.28 -12.69
CA ALA A 273 19.80 -56.04 -12.93
C ALA A 273 20.56 -55.94 -14.26
N ASP A 274 21.82 -55.51 -14.08
CA ASP A 274 23.07 -55.95 -14.71
C ASP A 274 23.27 -55.85 -16.23
N SER A 275 24.20 -54.99 -16.67
CA SER A 275 25.55 -55.44 -17.04
C SER A 275 26.41 -54.35 -17.69
N VAL A 276 27.70 -54.51 -17.41
CA VAL A 276 28.88 -53.70 -17.71
C VAL A 276 29.29 -53.55 -19.18
N SER A 277 29.88 -52.40 -19.52
CA SER A 277 31.18 -52.19 -20.20
C SER A 277 31.32 -50.67 -20.41
N GLY A 278 32.39 -49.95 -20.07
CA GLY A 278 33.80 -50.29 -20.00
C GLY A 278 34.50 -49.52 -21.12
N THR A 279 35.10 -48.35 -20.81
CA THR A 279 36.41 -47.87 -21.31
C THR A 279 36.70 -46.46 -20.82
N ASP A 280 37.66 -46.39 -19.90
CA ASP A 280 38.82 -45.51 -19.83
C ASP A 280 38.83 -44.18 -20.61
N SER A 281 39.03 -43.09 -19.87
CA SER A 281 40.29 -42.33 -19.98
C SER A 281 40.46 -41.38 -18.80
N ALA A 282 41.44 -41.72 -17.98
CA ALA A 282 42.04 -40.85 -16.98
C ALA A 282 43.04 -39.89 -17.65
N SER A 283 43.04 -38.64 -17.21
CA SER A 283 44.28 -37.90 -17.00
C SER A 283 44.07 -36.86 -15.91
N GLU A 284 44.55 -37.18 -14.71
CA GLU A 284 44.90 -36.22 -13.68
C GLU A 284 46.19 -35.48 -14.08
N MET A 285 46.31 -34.19 -13.74
CA MET A 285 47.40 -33.61 -12.92
C MET A 285 47.09 -32.11 -12.72
N ASP A 286 46.66 -31.70 -11.53
CA ASP A 286 47.46 -31.05 -10.47
C ASP A 286 47.97 -29.65 -10.85
N SER A 287 47.49 -28.59 -10.19
CA SER A 287 48.13 -28.11 -8.96
C SER A 287 47.59 -26.76 -8.50
N THR A 288 47.18 -26.76 -7.22
CA THR A 288 47.43 -25.76 -6.17
C THR A 288 47.49 -24.26 -6.49
N GLY A 289 46.57 -23.52 -5.87
CA GLY A 289 46.64 -22.08 -5.68
C GLY A 289 45.63 -21.59 -4.65
N LYS A 290 45.92 -21.82 -3.35
CA LYS A 290 45.24 -21.12 -2.24
C LYS A 290 45.61 -19.63 -2.31
N THR A 291 44.61 -18.76 -2.34
CA THR A 291 44.67 -17.46 -1.63
C THR A 291 43.27 -17.09 -1.16
N ASP A 292 43.21 -16.76 0.11
CA ASP A 292 42.05 -16.35 0.90
C ASP A 292 41.32 -15.13 0.32
N SER A 293 39.99 -15.13 0.44
CA SER A 293 39.24 -14.01 1.05
C SER A 293 37.80 -14.45 1.32
N THR A 294 37.53 -14.58 2.62
CA THR A 294 36.23 -14.75 3.23
C THR A 294 35.45 -13.43 3.20
N SER A 295 34.23 -13.45 2.69
CA SER A 295 33.05 -12.87 3.37
C SER A 295 31.82 -13.10 2.49
N GLY A 296 31.10 -14.19 2.78
CA GLY A 296 29.66 -14.15 2.60
C GLY A 296 29.07 -13.27 3.69
N THR A 297 28.04 -12.52 3.35
CA THR A 297 26.71 -12.67 3.98
C THR A 297 25.75 -11.75 3.25
N ASP A 298 24.61 -12.34 2.92
CA ASP A 298 23.42 -11.71 2.40
C ASP A 298 23.03 -10.47 3.21
N SER A 299 22.54 -9.45 2.52
CA SER A 299 21.75 -8.39 3.13
C SER A 299 20.65 -8.02 2.15
N THR A 300 19.63 -8.86 2.17
CA THR A 300 18.24 -8.49 1.89
C THR A 300 17.90 -7.30 2.77
N SER A 301 17.83 -6.10 2.17
CA SER A 301 17.13 -4.99 2.81
C SER A 301 15.71 -5.02 2.29
N GLU A 302 14.88 -5.73 3.05
CA GLU A 302 13.44 -5.57 3.08
C GLU A 302 13.19 -4.08 3.34
N THR A 303 12.88 -3.33 2.29
CA THR A 303 12.16 -2.08 2.48
C THR A 303 10.72 -2.49 2.76
N ASP A 304 10.34 -2.47 4.03
CA ASP A 304 8.94 -2.47 4.45
C ASP A 304 8.27 -1.25 3.82
N SER A 305 7.77 -1.45 2.60
CA SER A 305 6.73 -0.63 2.04
C SER A 305 5.49 -0.98 2.84
N THR A 306 5.11 -0.11 3.77
CA THR A 306 3.80 -0.18 4.43
C THR A 306 2.71 0.19 3.43
N SER A 307 2.48 -0.69 2.46
CA SER A 307 1.34 -0.68 1.55
C SER A 307 0.89 -2.12 1.37
N GLY A 308 0.05 -2.58 2.30
CA GLY A 308 -0.40 -3.96 2.35
C GLY A 308 -1.04 -4.28 3.69
N MET A 309 -1.97 -3.45 4.14
CA MET A 309 -2.94 -3.91 5.13
C MET A 309 -4.21 -4.26 4.36
N ASP A 310 -4.27 -5.51 3.89
CA ASP A 310 -5.53 -6.11 3.48
C ASP A 310 -6.47 -6.06 4.70
N SER A 311 -7.37 -5.10 4.68
CA SER A 311 -8.56 -5.10 5.50
C SER A 311 -9.73 -4.98 4.55
N ALA A 312 -10.27 -6.14 4.18
CA ALA A 312 -11.66 -6.24 3.79
C ALA A 312 -12.50 -5.72 4.97
N SER A 313 -12.80 -4.43 5.00
CA SER A 313 -13.81 -3.89 5.90
C SER A 313 -15.18 -4.24 5.32
N ALA A 314 -15.76 -5.28 5.91
CA ALA A 314 -17.18 -5.42 5.96
C ALA A 314 -17.79 -4.10 6.46
N THR A 315 -18.82 -3.68 5.74
CA THR A 315 -19.66 -2.52 6.03
C THR A 315 -20.13 -2.52 7.49
N ASP A 316 -19.88 -1.44 8.23
CA ASP A 316 -20.79 -1.03 9.30
C ASP A 316 -20.92 0.48 9.36
N SER A 317 -21.97 0.96 8.70
CA SER A 317 -22.58 2.25 8.97
C SER A 317 -23.71 2.05 9.96
N ALA A 318 -23.54 2.50 11.20
CA ALA A 318 -24.67 2.76 12.09
C ALA A 318 -24.41 3.96 12.99
N GLY A 319 -24.93 5.11 12.59
CA GLY A 319 -25.33 6.14 13.53
C GLY A 319 -26.76 5.89 13.99
N SER A 320 -26.99 5.76 15.30
CA SER A 320 -28.00 6.53 16.05
C SER A 320 -28.18 6.05 17.49
N THR A 321 -28.09 7.04 18.39
CA THR A 321 -28.91 7.25 19.59
C THR A 321 -29.00 6.15 20.64
N ASP A 322 -28.48 6.41 21.85
CA ASP A 322 -29.28 6.18 23.05
C ASP A 322 -28.92 7.06 24.26
N SER A 323 -29.93 7.85 24.65
CA SER A 323 -30.40 8.11 26.01
C SER A 323 -29.39 8.47 27.12
N MET A 324 -29.22 9.78 27.36
CA MET A 324 -28.74 10.31 28.65
C MET A 324 -29.81 10.12 29.74
N ASP A 325 -29.64 9.12 30.58
CA ASP A 325 -30.37 9.02 31.84
C ASP A 325 -29.76 9.99 32.86
N LYS A 326 -30.52 11.03 33.20
CA LYS A 326 -30.23 11.93 34.31
C LYS A 326 -30.81 11.32 35.57
N THR A 327 -29.94 10.85 36.46
CA THR A 327 -30.30 10.60 37.85
C THR A 327 -29.72 11.68 38.76
N ASP A 328 -30.65 12.37 39.43
CA ASP A 328 -30.43 13.28 40.55
C ASP A 328 -29.64 12.60 41.68
N SER A 329 -28.69 13.33 42.28
CA SER A 329 -28.48 13.30 43.73
C SER A 329 -27.75 14.54 44.19
N ALA A 330 -28.56 15.48 44.69
CA ALA A 330 -28.13 16.49 45.64
C ALA A 330 -27.77 15.83 46.98
N SER A 331 -26.66 16.25 47.60
CA SER A 331 -26.67 16.50 49.05
C SER A 331 -25.64 17.57 49.41
N GLU A 332 -26.13 18.53 50.18
CA GLU A 332 -25.43 19.70 50.68
C GLU A 332 -24.47 19.35 51.83
N THR A 333 -23.37 20.09 51.94
CA THR A 333 -22.89 20.77 53.17
C THR A 333 -21.86 21.80 52.69
N GLY A 334 -21.68 23.01 53.21
CA GLY A 334 -22.26 23.76 54.30
C GLY A 334 -21.48 25.09 54.33
N SER A 335 -22.21 26.19 54.47
CA SER A 335 -21.76 27.58 54.49
C SER A 335 -20.51 27.84 55.35
N THR A 336 -19.64 28.77 54.93
CA THR A 336 -19.34 29.96 55.73
C THR A 336 -18.90 31.14 54.85
N SER A 337 -19.54 32.26 55.15
CA SER A 337 -19.30 33.65 54.75
C SER A 337 -17.87 34.16 54.99
N ARG A 338 -17.41 35.16 54.21
CA ARG A 338 -17.33 36.57 54.68
C ARG A 338 -16.74 37.51 53.61
N THR A 339 -17.50 38.56 53.35
CA THR A 339 -17.23 39.76 52.57
C THR A 339 -16.29 40.74 53.29
N GLU A 340 -15.82 41.76 52.54
CA GLU A 340 -15.05 42.97 52.91
C GLU A 340 -13.65 42.91 52.26
N GLY A 341 -13.25 43.73 51.31
CA GLY A 341 -13.60 45.12 51.02
C GLY A 341 -12.33 45.97 51.15
N GLN A 342 -12.16 46.92 50.23
CA GLN A 342 -11.34 48.15 50.36
C GLN A 342 -10.06 48.30 49.50
N THR A 343 -10.28 48.93 48.33
CA THR A 343 -9.64 50.14 47.75
C THR A 343 -8.11 50.42 47.78
N GLU A 344 -7.65 50.81 46.58
CA GLU A 344 -6.77 51.96 46.24
C GLU A 344 -5.27 52.00 46.62
N SER A 345 -4.43 52.20 45.58
CA SER A 345 -3.25 53.11 45.49
C SER A 345 -2.30 52.59 44.39
N GLN A 346 -2.28 53.14 43.17
CA GLN A 346 -1.40 54.23 42.67
C GLN A 346 0.13 53.97 42.66
N GLY A 347 0.73 54.18 41.46
CA GLY A 347 2.15 54.52 41.18
C GLY A 347 3.15 53.38 41.36
N GLU A 348 4.13 53.12 40.50
CA GLU A 348 4.78 53.80 39.36
C GLU A 348 5.15 52.75 38.30
#